data_AF-A0A2N0NG06-F1
#
_entry.id   AF-A0A2N0NG06-F1
#
_cell.length_a   1.000
_cell.length_b   1.000
_cell.length_c   1.000
_cell.angle_alpha   90.00
_cell.angle_beta   90.00
_cell.angle_gamma   90.00
#
_symmetry.space_group_name_H-M   'P 1'
#
loop_
_entity.id
_entity.type
_entity.pdbx_description
1 polymer ?
#
loop_
_entity_poly.entity_id
_entity_poly.type
_entity_poly.pdbx_seq_one_letter_code
_entity_poly.pdbx_strand_id
1 'polypeptide(L)'
;SLNNFFPCVDFGTKANEFLAKCGVKKPSSYDFSKISIDSSHKLWSLYLENYLKILTKINPNLKTILNLAAKSNYPKIRELAFKYFVDNFYSKYSKFYKPEEIDVAFLPCSNSISYAKHSECFINDKCKSIGFKIIREDLRSKAGDFGVRQNPNREELINGLTENPPKNKNKAKEVFEYLNTQQEGFTDSDWKKLKDFEFIPIHKKNIDVDLIKPRDCYLKFKDKRQVP
;
A
#
# COMPACT_ATOMS: atom_id res chain seq x y z
N SER A 1 -8.25 -26.69 -15.41
CA SER A 1 -7.40 -27.58 -14.59
C SER A 1 -5.94 -27.14 -14.72
N LEU A 2 -5.06 -27.40 -13.73
CA LEU A 2 -3.61 -27.16 -13.90
C LEU A 2 -3.00 -28.02 -15.03
N ASN A 3 -3.63 -29.16 -15.33
CA ASN A 3 -3.25 -30.00 -16.46
C ASN A 3 -3.41 -29.29 -17.81
N ASN A 4 -4.13 -28.16 -17.88
CA ASN A 4 -4.27 -27.41 -19.12
C ASN A 4 -2.97 -26.67 -19.52
N PHE A 5 -1.99 -26.56 -18.61
CA PHE A 5 -0.71 -25.89 -18.85
C PHE A 5 0.40 -26.85 -19.30
N PHE A 6 0.17 -28.16 -19.25
CA PHE A 6 1.17 -29.17 -19.58
C PHE A 6 0.53 -30.29 -20.40
N PRO A 7 1.27 -30.94 -21.31
CA PRO A 7 0.82 -32.19 -21.92
C PRO A 7 0.85 -33.30 -20.86
N CYS A 8 -0.28 -33.54 -20.21
CA CYS A 8 -0.44 -34.59 -19.20
C CYS A 8 -1.11 -35.83 -19.80
N VAL A 9 -0.68 -37.02 -19.39
CA VAL A 9 -1.30 -38.32 -19.72
C VAL A 9 -1.63 -39.10 -18.45
N ASP A 10 -2.67 -39.91 -18.49
CA ASP A 10 -3.03 -40.86 -17.43
C ASP A 10 -3.68 -42.10 -18.05
N PHE A 11 -3.03 -43.26 -17.93
CA PHE A 11 -3.49 -44.54 -18.45
C PHE A 11 -3.73 -45.58 -17.33
N GLY A 12 -3.93 -45.11 -16.10
CA GLY A 12 -4.11 -45.96 -14.92
C GLY A 12 -2.80 -46.48 -14.30
N THR A 13 -2.88 -47.10 -13.13
CA THR A 13 -1.73 -47.37 -12.24
C THR A 13 -0.59 -48.13 -12.93
N LYS A 14 -0.87 -49.31 -13.52
CA LYS A 14 0.18 -50.18 -14.09
C LYS A 14 0.87 -49.55 -15.31
N ALA A 15 0.11 -48.92 -16.21
CA ALA A 15 0.68 -48.27 -17.38
C ALA A 15 1.53 -47.04 -16.98
N ASN A 16 1.03 -46.25 -16.02
CA ASN A 16 1.76 -45.09 -15.50
C ASN A 16 3.06 -45.49 -14.79
N GLU A 17 3.15 -46.65 -14.14
CA GLU A 17 4.41 -47.18 -13.57
C GLU A 17 5.47 -47.44 -14.64
N PHE A 18 5.09 -48.03 -15.77
CA PHE A 18 6.00 -48.21 -16.92
C PHE A 18 6.42 -46.86 -17.49
N LEU A 19 5.47 -45.95 -17.74
CA LEU A 19 5.76 -44.62 -18.28
C LEU A 19 6.67 -43.78 -17.37
N ALA A 20 6.55 -43.93 -16.05
CA ALA A 20 7.47 -43.29 -15.10
C ALA A 20 8.92 -43.78 -15.30
N LYS A 21 9.13 -45.06 -15.58
CA LYS A 21 10.46 -45.61 -15.94
C LYS A 21 10.96 -45.08 -17.29
N CYS A 22 10.07 -44.80 -18.23
CA CYS A 22 10.39 -44.13 -19.50
C CYS A 22 10.69 -42.62 -19.34
N GLY A 23 10.52 -42.05 -18.14
CA GLY A 23 10.85 -40.66 -17.86
C GLY A 23 9.66 -39.71 -17.82
N VAL A 24 8.41 -40.19 -17.91
CA VAL A 24 7.23 -39.36 -17.64
C VAL A 24 7.26 -38.92 -16.18
N LYS A 25 7.21 -37.60 -15.95
CA LYS A 25 7.29 -36.99 -14.62
C LYS A 25 6.09 -36.08 -14.38
N LYS A 26 5.75 -35.89 -13.11
CA LYS A 26 4.81 -34.84 -12.70
C LYS A 26 5.49 -33.47 -12.80
N PRO A 27 4.78 -32.40 -13.18
CA PRO A 27 5.33 -31.05 -13.19
C PRO A 27 5.88 -30.64 -11.80
N SER A 28 7.12 -30.16 -11.80
CA SER A 28 7.84 -29.65 -10.63
C SER A 28 7.53 -28.17 -10.36
N SER A 29 7.94 -27.64 -9.19
CA SER A 29 7.87 -26.19 -8.90
C SER A 29 8.54 -25.35 -9.99
N TYR A 30 9.68 -25.84 -10.52
CA TYR A 30 10.39 -25.19 -11.62
C TYR A 30 9.54 -25.14 -12.90
N ASP A 31 8.83 -26.22 -13.24
CA ASP A 31 7.94 -26.23 -14.41
C ASP A 31 6.78 -25.24 -14.24
N PHE A 32 6.19 -25.14 -13.05
CA PHE A 32 5.17 -24.11 -12.77
C PHE A 32 5.73 -22.69 -12.83
N SER A 33 6.99 -22.48 -12.40
CA SER A 33 7.63 -21.16 -12.46
C SER A 33 7.87 -20.65 -13.89
N LYS A 34 7.92 -21.57 -14.86
CA LYS A 34 8.02 -21.27 -16.29
C LYS A 34 6.69 -20.92 -16.95
N ILE A 35 5.56 -21.12 -16.26
CA ILE A 35 4.25 -20.70 -16.78
C ILE A 35 4.19 -19.17 -16.72
N SER A 36 4.65 -18.54 -17.80
CA SER A 36 4.50 -17.11 -18.06
C SER A 36 3.60 -16.95 -19.26
N ILE A 37 2.35 -16.57 -19.00
CA ILE A 37 1.31 -16.41 -20.02
C ILE A 37 0.94 -14.93 -20.05
N ASP A 38 1.05 -14.28 -21.20
CA ASP A 38 0.61 -12.90 -21.37
C ASP A 38 -0.90 -12.82 -21.65
N SER A 39 -1.46 -11.61 -21.62
CA SER A 39 -2.91 -11.41 -21.76
C SER A 39 -3.48 -11.73 -23.14
N SER A 40 -2.66 -11.84 -24.19
CA SER A 40 -3.11 -12.21 -25.54
C SER A 40 -3.27 -13.72 -25.73
N HIS A 41 -2.66 -14.52 -24.84
CA HIS A 41 -2.65 -15.96 -24.97
C HIS A 41 -4.01 -16.58 -24.61
N LYS A 42 -4.45 -17.59 -25.37
CA LYS A 42 -5.75 -18.26 -25.19
C LYS A 42 -6.00 -18.84 -23.79
N LEU A 43 -4.92 -19.17 -23.05
CA LEU A 43 -5.00 -19.69 -21.69
C LEU A 43 -4.95 -18.61 -20.59
N TRP A 44 -4.97 -17.32 -20.94
CA TRP A 44 -4.85 -16.23 -19.95
C TRP A 44 -5.93 -16.28 -18.86
N SER A 45 -7.20 -16.51 -19.23
CA SER A 45 -8.28 -16.65 -18.22
C SER A 45 -8.01 -17.82 -17.27
N LEU A 46 -7.65 -18.97 -17.83
CA LEU A 46 -7.30 -20.16 -17.06
C LEU A 46 -6.09 -19.92 -16.16
N TYR A 47 -5.10 -19.17 -16.63
CA TYR A 47 -3.92 -18.78 -15.85
C TYR A 47 -4.33 -17.96 -14.62
N LEU A 48 -5.14 -16.92 -14.82
CA LEU A 48 -5.65 -16.08 -13.73
C LEU A 48 -6.49 -16.89 -12.73
N GLU A 49 -7.38 -17.76 -13.20
CA GLU A 49 -8.22 -18.62 -12.36
C GLU A 49 -7.41 -19.61 -11.52
N ASN A 50 -6.27 -20.07 -12.03
CA ASN A 50 -5.42 -21.04 -11.34
C ASN A 50 -4.18 -20.40 -10.70
N TYR A 51 -4.02 -19.07 -10.74
CA TYR A 51 -2.78 -18.41 -10.35
C TYR A 51 -2.39 -18.67 -8.88
N LEU A 52 -3.36 -18.65 -7.96
CA LEU A 52 -3.09 -19.02 -6.55
C LEU A 52 -2.60 -20.46 -6.41
N LYS A 53 -3.17 -21.40 -7.18
CA LYS A 53 -2.71 -22.80 -7.19
C LYS A 53 -1.30 -22.92 -7.76
N ILE A 54 -0.99 -22.13 -8.79
CA ILE A 54 0.35 -22.03 -9.38
C ILE A 54 1.34 -21.49 -8.34
N LEU A 55 1.01 -20.41 -7.62
CA LEU A 55 1.84 -19.88 -6.54
C LEU A 55 2.08 -20.91 -5.43
N THR A 56 1.06 -21.68 -5.04
CA THR A 56 1.23 -22.78 -4.08
C THR A 56 2.22 -23.83 -4.59
N LYS A 57 2.22 -24.16 -5.88
CA LYS A 57 3.17 -25.11 -6.48
C LYS A 57 4.58 -24.54 -6.61
N ILE A 58 4.71 -23.26 -6.95
CA ILE A 58 6.00 -22.57 -7.04
C ILE A 58 6.63 -22.41 -5.66
N ASN A 59 5.80 -22.17 -4.63
CA ASN A 59 6.23 -21.89 -3.26
C ASN A 59 7.24 -20.72 -3.20
N PRO A 60 6.88 -19.52 -3.69
CA PRO A 60 7.83 -18.40 -3.84
C PRO A 60 8.41 -17.95 -2.49
N ASN A 61 9.67 -17.54 -2.47
CA ASN A 61 10.26 -16.90 -1.29
C ASN A 61 9.71 -15.47 -1.10
N LEU A 62 10.08 -14.82 0.01
CA LEU A 62 9.60 -13.48 0.36
C LEU A 62 9.87 -12.45 -0.75
N LYS A 63 11.11 -12.39 -1.24
CA LYS A 63 11.51 -11.45 -2.30
C LYS A 63 10.66 -11.65 -3.56
N THR A 64 10.44 -12.90 -3.97
CA THR A 64 9.65 -13.21 -5.17
C THR A 64 8.19 -12.80 -5.00
N ILE A 65 7.55 -13.16 -3.88
CA ILE A 65 6.12 -12.85 -3.69
C ILE A 65 5.86 -11.34 -3.60
N LEU A 66 6.73 -10.59 -2.93
CA LEU A 66 6.61 -9.13 -2.83
C LEU A 66 6.84 -8.46 -4.20
N ASN A 67 7.79 -8.92 -5.00
CA ASN A 67 7.96 -8.40 -6.36
C ASN A 67 6.76 -8.70 -7.26
N LEU A 68 6.14 -9.88 -7.13
CA LEU A 68 4.92 -10.20 -7.89
C LEU A 68 3.75 -9.30 -7.47
N ALA A 69 3.60 -9.04 -6.16
CA ALA A 69 2.59 -8.14 -5.62
C ALA A 69 2.82 -6.67 -6.02
N ALA A 70 4.07 -6.22 -6.17
CA ALA A 70 4.40 -4.84 -6.50
C ALA A 70 4.47 -4.56 -8.01
N LYS A 71 5.17 -5.39 -8.78
CA LYS A 71 5.70 -5.03 -10.11
C LYS A 71 4.97 -5.68 -11.29
N SER A 72 3.99 -6.54 -11.06
CA SER A 72 3.23 -7.13 -12.17
C SER A 72 2.49 -6.04 -12.97
N ASN A 73 2.60 -6.09 -14.29
CA ASN A 73 1.86 -5.22 -15.21
C ASN A 73 0.34 -5.46 -15.16
N TYR A 74 -0.10 -6.58 -14.60
CA TYR A 74 -1.51 -6.95 -14.50
C TYR A 74 -2.02 -6.73 -13.06
N PRO A 75 -2.99 -5.82 -12.84
CA PRO A 75 -3.53 -5.54 -11.50
C PRO A 75 -4.09 -6.77 -10.79
N LYS A 76 -4.76 -7.67 -11.52
CA LYS A 76 -5.32 -8.90 -10.94
C LYS A 76 -4.22 -9.86 -10.44
N ILE A 77 -3.08 -9.91 -11.11
CA ILE A 77 -1.93 -10.71 -10.65
C ILE A 77 -1.32 -10.10 -9.39
N ARG A 78 -1.20 -8.76 -9.32
CA ARG A 78 -0.75 -8.08 -8.09
C ARG A 78 -1.65 -8.41 -6.91
N GLU A 79 -2.96 -8.32 -7.09
CA GLU A 79 -3.94 -8.63 -6.06
C GLU A 79 -3.87 -10.10 -5.60
N LEU A 80 -3.78 -11.05 -6.53
CA LEU A 80 -3.68 -12.47 -6.19
C LEU A 80 -2.34 -12.82 -5.52
N ALA A 81 -1.22 -12.22 -5.96
CA ALA A 81 0.08 -12.38 -5.32
C ALA A 81 0.09 -11.79 -3.91
N PHE A 82 -0.48 -10.59 -3.74
CA PHE A 82 -0.63 -9.95 -2.44
C PHE A 82 -1.52 -10.79 -1.51
N LYS A 83 -2.66 -11.30 -2.01
CA LYS A 83 -3.51 -12.23 -1.27
C LYS A 83 -2.74 -13.46 -0.79
N TYR A 84 -1.97 -14.10 -1.68
CA TYR A 84 -1.14 -15.26 -1.30
C TYR A 84 -0.10 -14.90 -0.22
N PHE A 85 0.51 -13.70 -0.30
CA PHE A 85 1.39 -13.20 0.74
C PHE A 85 0.67 -13.08 2.09
N VAL A 86 -0.48 -12.39 2.13
CA VAL A 86 -1.27 -12.17 3.35
C VAL A 86 -1.78 -13.48 3.95
N ASP A 87 -2.28 -14.39 3.13
CA ASP A 87 -2.85 -15.68 3.57
C ASP A 87 -1.77 -16.60 4.15
N ASN A 88 -0.50 -16.46 3.74
CA ASN A 88 0.63 -17.27 4.19
C ASN A 88 1.62 -16.49 5.06
N PHE A 89 1.26 -15.29 5.54
CA PHE A 89 2.19 -14.40 6.22
C PHE A 89 2.82 -15.06 7.44
N TYR A 90 2.01 -15.48 8.42
CA TYR A 90 2.54 -16.05 9.66
C TYR A 90 3.20 -17.42 9.49
N SER A 91 2.68 -18.26 8.59
CA SER A 91 3.19 -19.62 8.40
C SER A 91 4.50 -19.66 7.62
N LYS A 92 4.78 -18.65 6.79
CA LYS A 92 5.89 -18.71 5.83
C LYS A 92 6.81 -17.49 5.82
N TYR A 93 6.27 -16.29 5.97
CA TYR A 93 7.00 -15.07 5.67
C TYR A 93 7.43 -14.30 6.93
N SER A 94 6.64 -14.34 8.00
CA SER A 94 6.82 -13.56 9.23
C SER A 94 8.24 -13.65 9.80
N LYS A 95 8.82 -14.85 9.86
CA LYS A 95 10.18 -15.10 10.37
C LYS A 95 11.27 -14.34 9.61
N PHE A 96 11.05 -14.06 8.32
CA PHE A 96 12.01 -13.41 7.44
C PHE A 96 11.59 -11.98 7.07
N TYR A 97 10.40 -11.56 7.49
CA TYR A 97 9.83 -10.27 7.13
C TYR A 97 10.34 -9.20 8.09
N LYS A 98 11.10 -8.26 7.56
CA LYS A 98 11.56 -7.06 8.26
C LYS A 98 11.15 -5.85 7.43
N PRO A 99 10.13 -5.08 7.86
CA PRO A 99 9.63 -3.95 7.09
C PRO A 99 10.74 -3.03 6.58
N GLU A 100 11.70 -2.71 7.46
CA GLU A 100 12.76 -1.73 7.22
C GLU A 100 13.75 -2.16 6.12
N GLU A 101 13.82 -3.46 5.80
CA GLU A 101 14.65 -4.01 4.73
C GLU A 101 13.87 -4.12 3.39
N ILE A 102 12.59 -3.75 3.36
CA ILE A 102 11.70 -3.93 2.20
C ILE A 102 11.48 -2.60 1.47
N ASP A 103 12.14 -2.48 0.32
CA ASP A 103 12.10 -1.27 -0.52
C ASP A 103 11.11 -1.34 -1.70
N VAL A 104 10.16 -2.28 -1.69
CA VAL A 104 9.15 -2.40 -2.76
C VAL A 104 7.80 -1.84 -2.33
N ALA A 105 7.15 -1.09 -3.22
CA ALA A 105 5.81 -0.58 -3.01
C ALA A 105 4.76 -1.67 -3.33
N PHE A 106 4.41 -2.49 -2.34
CA PHE A 106 3.51 -3.63 -2.52
C PHE A 106 2.19 -3.53 -1.73
N LEU A 107 2.02 -2.52 -0.88
CA LEU A 107 0.82 -2.34 -0.07
C LEU A 107 -0.25 -1.54 -0.82
N PRO A 108 -1.46 -2.08 -1.04
CA PRO A 108 -2.54 -1.33 -1.66
C PRO A 108 -3.09 -0.27 -0.69
N CYS A 109 -3.46 0.88 -1.24
CA CYS A 109 -3.98 2.02 -0.48
C CYS A 109 -5.44 2.31 -0.85
N SER A 110 -6.23 2.83 0.10
CA SER A 110 -7.65 3.16 -0.14
C SER A 110 -7.83 4.44 -0.95
N ASN A 111 -6.90 5.38 -0.82
CA ASN A 111 -6.93 6.68 -1.48
C ASN A 111 -5.93 6.80 -2.66
N SER A 112 -5.41 5.67 -3.17
CA SER A 112 -4.48 5.67 -4.30
C SER A 112 -4.59 4.39 -5.11
N ILE A 113 -4.49 4.51 -6.44
CA ILE A 113 -4.35 3.38 -7.35
C ILE A 113 -2.93 2.78 -7.26
N SER A 114 -1.95 3.63 -6.90
CA SER A 114 -0.57 3.21 -6.69
C SER A 114 -0.40 2.50 -5.36
N TYR A 115 0.51 1.54 -5.33
CA TYR A 115 0.87 0.83 -4.11
C TYR A 115 1.90 1.66 -3.32
N ALA A 116 2.15 1.28 -2.07
CA ALA A 116 3.06 2.00 -1.17
C ALA A 116 4.04 1.03 -0.49
N LYS A 117 5.20 1.55 -0.10
CA LYS A 117 6.03 0.93 0.94
C LYS A 117 5.38 1.10 2.30
N HIS A 118 5.84 0.34 3.29
CA HIS A 118 5.34 0.44 4.66
C HIS A 118 5.54 1.84 5.27
N SER A 119 6.58 2.57 4.85
CA SER A 119 6.89 3.94 5.27
C SER A 119 6.12 5.03 4.51
N GLU A 120 5.46 4.68 3.40
CA GLU A 120 4.80 5.63 2.49
C GLU A 120 3.27 5.68 2.69
N CYS A 121 2.72 4.84 3.58
CA CYS A 121 1.30 4.84 3.93
C CYS A 121 1.08 4.67 5.43
N PHE A 122 -0.13 5.00 5.88
CA PHE A 122 -0.49 5.02 7.30
C PHE A 122 -1.86 4.39 7.56
N ILE A 123 -2.11 4.02 8.81
CA ILE A 123 -3.39 3.44 9.24
C ILE A 123 -4.43 4.53 9.51
N ASN A 124 -4.04 5.63 10.15
CA ASN A 124 -4.97 6.69 10.53
C ASN A 124 -5.47 7.46 9.30
N ASP A 125 -6.76 7.36 9.02
CA ASP A 125 -7.43 8.06 7.92
C ASP A 125 -7.19 9.57 7.91
N LYS A 126 -6.97 10.20 9.07
CA LYS A 126 -6.74 11.64 9.15
C LYS A 126 -5.46 12.07 8.42
N CYS A 127 -4.49 11.18 8.21
CA CYS A 127 -3.25 11.49 7.49
C CYS A 127 -3.52 11.90 6.03
N LYS A 128 -4.64 11.46 5.43
CA LYS A 128 -5.06 11.88 4.08
C LYS A 128 -5.29 13.39 3.98
N SER A 129 -5.54 14.06 5.12
CA SER A 129 -5.68 15.52 5.17
C SER A 129 -4.39 16.21 4.71
N ILE A 130 -3.21 15.62 4.95
CA ILE A 130 -1.89 16.16 4.56
C ILE A 130 -1.37 15.46 3.27
N GLY A 131 -2.22 14.68 2.60
CA GLY A 131 -1.86 14.03 1.33
C GLY A 131 -1.15 12.69 1.48
N PHE A 132 -1.00 12.16 2.68
CA PHE A 132 -0.43 10.83 2.87
C PHE A 132 -1.38 9.73 2.38
N LYS A 133 -0.79 8.62 1.91
CA LYS A 133 -1.54 7.42 1.53
C LYS A 133 -2.04 6.68 2.76
N ILE A 134 -3.24 6.11 2.66
CA ILE A 134 -3.84 5.29 3.71
C ILE A 134 -3.91 3.85 3.23
N ILE A 135 -3.45 2.91 4.06
CA ILE A 135 -3.55 1.49 3.73
C ILE A 135 -5.02 1.08 3.52
N ARG A 136 -5.27 0.14 2.59
CA ARG A 136 -6.60 -0.36 2.27
C ARG A 136 -7.32 -0.86 3.53
N GLU A 137 -8.62 -0.60 3.61
CA GLU A 137 -9.45 -0.81 4.81
C GLU A 137 -9.37 -2.25 5.35
N ASP A 138 -9.47 -3.23 4.46
CA ASP A 138 -9.43 -4.67 4.75
C ASP A 138 -8.11 -5.14 5.39
N LEU A 139 -7.05 -4.32 5.33
CA LEU A 139 -5.73 -4.65 5.84
C LEU A 139 -5.39 -3.98 7.17
N ARG A 140 -6.22 -3.05 7.66
CA ARG A 140 -5.90 -2.26 8.87
C ARG A 140 -5.63 -3.11 10.11
N SER A 141 -6.33 -4.23 10.26
CA SER A 141 -6.13 -5.17 11.36
C SER A 141 -4.77 -5.90 11.33
N LYS A 142 -4.14 -6.00 10.15
CA LYS A 142 -2.81 -6.60 9.95
C LYS A 142 -1.72 -5.58 9.61
N ALA A 143 -2.08 -4.31 9.53
CA ALA A 143 -1.17 -3.27 9.04
C ALA A 143 0.09 -3.14 9.91
N GLY A 144 -0.04 -3.36 11.22
CA GLY A 144 1.11 -3.43 12.14
C GLY A 144 2.10 -4.54 11.78
N ASP A 145 1.63 -5.72 11.36
CA ASP A 145 2.50 -6.82 10.91
C ASP A 145 3.31 -6.45 9.67
N PHE A 146 2.78 -5.55 8.85
CA PHE A 146 3.46 -5.06 7.65
C PHE A 146 4.39 -3.89 7.92
N GLY A 147 4.49 -3.40 9.16
CA GLY A 147 5.30 -2.26 9.55
C GLY A 147 4.67 -0.90 9.20
N VAL A 148 3.36 -0.88 8.96
CA VAL A 148 2.62 0.36 8.66
C VAL A 148 2.28 1.07 9.96
N ARG A 149 2.68 2.33 10.07
CA ARG A 149 2.49 3.13 11.28
C ARG A 149 1.08 3.72 11.36
N GLN A 150 0.63 4.02 12.57
CA GLN A 150 -0.61 4.77 12.79
C GLN A 150 -0.54 6.16 12.19
N ASN A 151 0.54 6.89 12.45
CA ASN A 151 0.76 8.26 12.00
C ASN A 151 2.16 8.43 11.41
N PRO A 152 2.37 9.45 10.54
CA PRO A 152 3.70 9.93 10.20
C PRO A 152 4.41 10.47 11.45
N ASN A 153 5.74 10.49 11.39
CA ASN A 153 6.56 11.08 12.43
C ASN A 153 6.55 12.61 12.30
N ARG A 154 7.13 13.27 13.30
CA ARG A 154 7.26 14.73 13.39
C ARG A 154 7.80 15.35 12.10
N GLU A 155 8.89 14.83 11.54
CA GLU A 155 9.55 15.39 10.35
C GLU A 155 8.68 15.23 9.10
N GLU A 156 8.05 14.06 8.94
CA GLU A 156 7.11 13.80 7.84
C GLU A 156 5.91 14.76 7.90
N LEU A 157 5.32 14.99 9.08
CA LEU A 157 4.20 15.92 9.26
C LEU A 157 4.59 17.37 8.89
N ILE A 158 5.76 17.82 9.35
CA ILE A 158 6.28 19.14 9.02
C ILE A 158 6.51 19.27 7.52
N ASN A 159 7.19 18.30 6.89
CA ASN A 159 7.46 18.32 5.45
C ASN A 159 6.15 18.28 4.64
N GLY A 160 5.21 17.42 5.01
CA GLY A 160 3.91 17.32 4.35
C GLY A 160 3.13 18.64 4.41
N LEU A 161 3.14 19.33 5.55
CA LEU A 161 2.50 20.66 5.68
C LEU A 161 3.22 21.71 4.83
N THR A 162 4.56 21.73 4.82
CA THR A 162 5.33 22.76 4.11
C THR A 162 5.38 22.56 2.60
N GLU A 163 5.39 21.33 2.13
CA GLU A 163 5.41 21.01 0.69
C GLU A 163 4.02 21.13 0.07
N ASN A 164 2.97 20.79 0.82
CA ASN A 164 1.58 20.79 0.33
C ASN A 164 0.64 21.54 1.29
N PRO A 165 0.84 22.85 1.50
CA PRO A 165 0.01 23.63 2.40
C PRO A 165 -1.47 23.63 1.96
N PRO A 166 -2.42 23.65 2.91
CA PRO A 166 -3.84 23.62 2.59
C PRO A 166 -4.24 24.91 1.86
N LYS A 167 -4.94 24.77 0.72
CA LYS A 167 -5.31 25.89 -0.16
C LYS A 167 -6.71 26.45 0.09
N ASN A 168 -7.48 25.87 1.01
CA ASN A 168 -8.81 26.41 1.31
C ASN A 168 -9.19 26.20 2.77
N LYS A 169 -10.23 26.90 3.22
CA LYS A 169 -10.68 26.90 4.62
C LYS A 169 -11.02 25.50 5.12
N ASN A 170 -11.72 24.69 4.33
CA ASN A 170 -12.15 23.35 4.74
C ASN A 170 -10.95 22.42 4.89
N LYS A 171 -10.07 22.42 3.90
CA LYS A 171 -8.84 21.62 3.94
C LYS A 171 -7.91 22.05 5.08
N ALA A 172 -7.78 23.36 5.31
CA ALA A 172 -6.99 23.90 6.41
C ALA A 172 -7.53 23.45 7.77
N LYS A 173 -8.86 23.49 7.95
CA LYS A 173 -9.49 22.97 9.15
C LYS A 173 -9.12 21.50 9.40
N GLU A 174 -9.30 20.63 8.40
CA GLU A 174 -8.96 19.20 8.53
C GLU A 174 -7.49 18.98 8.90
N VAL A 175 -6.57 19.66 8.20
CA VAL A 175 -5.13 19.55 8.42
C VAL A 175 -4.75 20.02 9.82
N PHE A 176 -5.23 21.20 10.23
CA PHE A 176 -4.86 21.79 11.53
C PHE A 176 -5.48 21.02 12.69
N GLU A 177 -6.71 20.53 12.57
CA GLU A 177 -7.30 19.65 13.58
C GLU A 177 -6.52 18.34 13.73
N TYR A 178 -6.05 17.75 12.63
CA TYR A 178 -5.20 16.57 12.68
C TYR A 178 -3.85 16.86 13.34
N LEU A 179 -3.14 17.91 12.91
CA LEU A 179 -1.85 18.31 13.48
C LEU A 179 -1.96 18.65 14.97
N ASN A 180 -3.06 19.24 15.42
CA ASN A 180 -3.32 19.48 16.84
C ASN A 180 -3.33 18.18 17.66
N THR A 181 -3.78 17.05 17.09
CA THR A 181 -3.69 15.74 17.77
C THR A 181 -2.27 15.17 17.83
N GLN A 182 -1.34 15.70 17.03
CA GLN A 182 0.06 15.25 16.96
C GLN A 182 1.04 16.25 17.62
N GLN A 183 0.52 17.36 18.17
CA GLN A 183 1.33 18.51 18.59
C GLN A 183 2.29 18.22 19.74
N GLU A 184 2.01 17.21 20.58
CA GLU A 184 2.91 16.81 21.68
C GLU A 184 4.27 16.32 21.17
N GLY A 185 4.33 15.84 19.92
CA GLY A 185 5.58 15.43 19.29
C GLY A 185 6.41 16.58 18.71
N PHE A 186 5.90 17.82 18.72
CA PHE A 186 6.57 18.96 18.07
C PHE A 186 7.52 19.64 19.05
N THR A 187 8.66 20.10 18.54
CA THR A 187 9.69 20.78 19.32
C THR A 187 9.59 22.31 19.19
N ASP A 188 10.24 23.05 20.09
CA ASP A 188 10.37 24.51 19.97
C ASP A 188 10.97 24.96 18.63
N SER A 189 11.88 24.14 18.06
CA SER A 189 12.45 24.41 16.75
C SER A 189 11.40 24.29 15.64
N ASP A 190 10.51 23.29 15.71
CA ASP A 190 9.42 23.12 14.75
C ASP A 190 8.45 24.31 14.82
N TRP A 191 8.08 24.73 16.03
CA TRP A 191 7.22 25.88 16.23
C TRP A 191 7.86 27.16 15.67
N LYS A 192 9.15 27.38 15.90
CA LYS A 192 9.91 28.51 15.34
C LYS A 192 9.88 28.51 13.81
N LYS A 193 10.03 27.35 13.17
CA LYS A 193 9.92 27.19 11.71
C LYS A 193 8.49 27.50 11.23
N LEU A 194 7.50 26.88 11.84
CA LEU A 194 6.10 27.00 11.42
C LEU A 194 5.57 28.43 11.54
N LYS A 195 5.90 29.17 12.61
CA LYS A 195 5.45 30.57 12.73
C LYS A 195 5.98 31.48 11.60
N ASP A 196 7.04 31.10 10.90
CA ASP A 196 7.66 31.83 9.78
C ASP A 196 7.22 31.33 8.39
N PHE A 197 6.56 30.17 8.30
CA PHE A 197 6.24 29.54 7.03
C PHE A 197 4.84 29.91 6.54
N GLU A 198 4.68 30.15 5.24
CA GLU A 198 3.40 30.52 4.62
C GLU A 198 2.54 29.28 4.37
N PHE A 199 1.66 28.94 5.30
CA PHE A 199 0.72 27.81 5.16
C PHE A 199 -0.72 28.12 5.57
N ILE A 200 -1.02 29.35 6.00
CA ILE A 200 -2.39 29.75 6.36
C ILE A 200 -3.10 30.29 5.11
N PRO A 201 -4.13 29.61 4.59
CA PRO A 201 -4.85 30.11 3.42
C PRO A 201 -5.82 31.23 3.78
N ILE A 202 -5.67 32.36 3.11
CA ILE A 202 -6.62 33.48 3.14
C ILE A 202 -7.18 33.68 1.74
N HIS A 203 -8.51 33.78 1.65
CA HIS A 203 -9.15 34.15 0.38
C HIS A 203 -9.26 35.65 0.32
N LYS A 204 -8.64 36.27 -0.69
CA LYS A 204 -8.95 37.65 -1.06
C LYS A 204 -10.17 37.65 -1.98
N LYS A 205 -10.75 38.83 -2.22
CA LYS A 205 -11.99 38.99 -3.02
C LYS A 205 -11.86 38.52 -4.49
N ASN A 206 -10.66 38.19 -4.95
CA ASN A 206 -10.36 37.57 -6.24
C ASN A 206 -9.82 36.16 -5.99
N ILE A 207 -10.13 35.22 -6.89
CA ILE A 207 -10.04 33.75 -6.76
C ILE A 207 -8.71 33.17 -6.24
N ASP A 208 -7.64 33.95 -6.20
CA ASP A 208 -6.33 33.54 -5.69
C ASP A 208 -6.32 33.32 -4.17
N VAL A 209 -5.70 32.21 -3.79
CA VAL A 209 -5.44 31.84 -2.39
C VAL A 209 -4.06 32.34 -2.04
N ASP A 210 -4.00 33.37 -1.19
CA ASP A 210 -2.74 33.78 -0.59
C ASP A 210 -2.46 32.89 0.62
N LEU A 211 -1.24 32.36 0.68
CA LEU A 211 -0.72 31.74 1.89
C LEU A 211 0.03 32.80 2.67
N ILE A 212 -0.28 32.94 3.95
CA ILE A 212 0.43 33.86 4.83
C ILE A 212 1.02 33.13 6.02
N LYS A 213 1.98 33.78 6.69
CA LYS A 213 2.62 33.24 7.89
C LYS A 213 1.65 33.28 9.07
N PRO A 214 1.66 32.28 9.96
CA PRO A 214 0.85 32.30 11.17
C PRO A 214 1.07 33.56 12.03
N ARG A 215 2.30 34.07 12.12
CA ARG A 215 2.62 35.29 12.90
C ARG A 215 1.98 36.57 12.35
N ASP A 216 1.61 36.57 11.08
CA ASP A 216 1.07 37.74 10.36
C ASP A 216 -0.47 37.73 10.36
N CYS A 217 -1.11 36.89 11.18
CA CYS A 217 -2.56 36.76 11.24
C CYS A 217 -3.11 36.64 12.67
N TYR A 218 -4.41 36.89 12.80
CA TYR A 218 -5.11 36.90 14.09
C TYR A 218 -6.31 35.94 14.05
N LEU A 219 -6.60 35.31 15.20
CA LEU A 219 -7.84 34.57 15.38
C LEU A 219 -9.03 35.54 15.38
N LYS A 220 -10.14 35.13 14.76
CA LYS A 220 -11.38 35.92 14.81
C LYS A 220 -11.92 35.98 16.23
N PHE A 221 -12.40 37.15 16.63
CA PHE A 221 -13.18 37.29 17.86
C PHE A 221 -14.44 36.43 17.78
N LYS A 222 -14.74 35.69 18.86
CA LYS A 222 -16.05 35.06 19.03
C LYS A 222 -16.96 36.13 19.60
N ASP A 223 -17.85 36.71 18.79
CA ASP A 223 -18.91 37.54 19.33
C ASP A 223 -19.77 36.67 20.25
N LYS A 224 -19.74 36.95 21.56
CA LYS A 224 -20.63 36.36 22.56
C LYS A 224 -22.05 36.89 22.38
N ARG A 225 -22.69 36.64 21.24
CA ARG A 225 -24.13 36.90 21.06
C ARG A 225 -24.69 35.92 20.05
N GLN A 226 -25.01 34.74 20.56
CA GLN A 226 -26.27 34.06 20.26
C GLN A 226 -26.55 33.14 21.45
N VAL A 227 -27.46 33.61 22.30
CA VAL A 227 -28.17 32.82 23.32
C VAL A 227 -29.59 33.40 23.37
N PRO A 228 -30.63 32.56 23.41
CA PRO A 228 -30.89 31.35 22.64
C PRO A 228 -31.72 31.64 21.38
#